data_AF-A0A969Q3N7-F1
#
_entry.id   AF-A0A969Q3N7-F1
#
_cell.length_a   1.000
_cell.length_b   1.000
_cell.length_c   1.000
_cell.angle_alpha   90.00
_cell.angle_beta   90.00
_cell.angle_gamma   90.00
#
_symmetry.space_group_name_H-M   'P 1'
#
loop_
_entity.id
_entity.type
_entity.pdbx_description
1 polymer ?
#
loop_
_entity_poly.entity_id
_entity_poly.type
_entity_poly.pdbx_seq_one_letter_code
_entity_poly.pdbx_strand_id
1 'polypeptide(L)'
;MQLRYVDARPRDARRAVWSMGDIFTLPSDNIQETFGLAPVEGMAAGLPVVATDWNGFRDNIRHGEHGFLIPTFQPPNGTGAGLAYGHDAGLIDYDHYIGRPPNMSALITQRQHWRLRLCLMMENFAHTWGAAGQQYVREHLDWSHIIGQYKALFVELAANRSVAQQSSPSIWAAQRSTRQDPFALFSTYPTFKVDAQTWVEACGNEADLKREHQSSGNVVWAASMVALPQMVQLHSLIRSTGKCQIGTILSKVTQEQVVRALNGLAWMAKHNLVALSWQPAQSDRPL
;
A
#
# COMPACT_ATOMS: atom_id res chain seq x y z
N MET A 1 -21.19 3.30 17.51
CA MET A 1 -20.59 2.50 16.41
C MET A 1 -20.83 1.03 16.74
N GLN A 2 -21.49 0.28 15.85
CA GLN A 2 -21.69 -1.17 16.02
C GLN A 2 -20.73 -1.89 15.08
N LEU A 3 -19.92 -2.83 15.60
CA LEU A 3 -19.06 -3.68 14.79
C LEU A 3 -19.74 -5.04 14.61
N ARG A 4 -19.82 -5.53 13.37
CA ARG A 4 -20.37 -6.85 13.05
C ARG A 4 -19.33 -7.64 12.26
N TYR A 5 -19.02 -8.83 12.73
CA TYR A 5 -18.20 -9.80 12.00
C TYR A 5 -19.12 -10.75 11.24
N VAL A 6 -18.87 -10.92 9.95
CA VAL A 6 -19.65 -11.81 9.08
C VAL A 6 -18.71 -12.81 8.44
N ASP A 7 -18.99 -14.11 8.63
CA ASP A 7 -18.30 -15.15 7.88
C ASP A 7 -18.87 -15.23 6.46
N ALA A 8 -18.09 -14.73 5.49
CA ALA A 8 -18.45 -14.70 4.07
C ALA A 8 -17.92 -15.92 3.28
N ARG A 9 -17.49 -17.00 3.93
CA ARG A 9 -17.16 -18.26 3.21
C ARG A 9 -18.40 -18.88 2.55
N PRO A 10 -19.58 -18.95 3.19
CA PRO A 10 -20.80 -19.38 2.52
C PRO A 10 -21.19 -18.41 1.40
N ARG A 11 -21.57 -18.96 0.25
CA ARG A 11 -21.87 -18.17 -0.95
C ARG A 11 -23.00 -17.15 -0.75
N ASP A 12 -24.05 -17.53 -0.03
CA ASP A 12 -25.21 -16.66 0.18
C ASP A 12 -24.88 -15.51 1.13
N ALA A 13 -24.10 -15.80 2.19
CA ALA A 13 -23.56 -14.76 3.07
C ALA A 13 -22.69 -13.78 2.28
N ARG A 14 -21.75 -14.28 1.47
CA ARG A 14 -20.90 -13.44 0.60
C ARG A 14 -21.69 -12.58 -0.36
N ARG A 15 -22.79 -13.08 -0.93
CA ARG A 15 -23.65 -12.28 -1.81
C ARG A 15 -24.41 -11.21 -1.04
N ALA A 16 -24.92 -11.55 0.13
CA ALA A 16 -25.68 -10.62 0.97
C ALA A 16 -24.82 -9.44 1.47
N VAL A 17 -23.52 -9.64 1.77
CA VAL A 17 -22.69 -8.55 2.33
C VAL A 17 -22.60 -7.33 1.41
N TRP A 18 -22.57 -7.54 0.09
CA TRP A 18 -22.50 -6.46 -0.88
C TRP A 18 -23.75 -5.55 -0.86
N SER A 19 -24.92 -6.12 -0.52
CA SER A 19 -26.17 -5.36 -0.40
C SER A 19 -26.34 -4.62 0.93
N MET A 20 -25.46 -4.86 1.90
CA MET A 20 -25.54 -4.26 3.23
C MET A 20 -24.65 -3.03 3.41
N GLY A 21 -23.74 -2.75 2.48
CA GLY A 21 -22.78 -1.67 2.59
C GLY A 21 -23.17 -0.45 1.76
N ASP A 22 -22.83 0.73 2.25
CA ASP A 22 -22.89 1.99 1.45
C ASP A 22 -21.55 2.29 0.75
N ILE A 23 -20.45 1.70 1.25
CA ILE A 23 -19.08 1.90 0.78
C ILE A 23 -18.34 0.57 0.90
N PHE A 24 -17.51 0.25 -0.09
CA PHE A 24 -16.52 -0.82 0.03
C PHE A 24 -15.15 -0.21 0.35
N THR A 25 -14.46 -0.75 1.35
CA THR A 25 -13.12 -0.28 1.74
C THR A 25 -12.10 -1.41 1.74
N LEU A 26 -10.95 -1.21 1.08
CA LEU A 26 -9.81 -2.12 1.13
C LEU A 26 -8.49 -1.36 1.41
N PRO A 27 -8.15 -1.13 2.69
CA PRO A 27 -6.96 -0.38 3.10
C PRO A 27 -5.66 -1.20 3.03
N SER A 28 -5.47 -2.02 1.98
CA SER A 28 -4.34 -2.95 1.87
C SER A 28 -3.14 -2.32 1.14
N ASP A 29 -1.94 -2.41 1.70
CA ASP A 29 -0.66 -2.04 1.07
C ASP A 29 0.26 -3.26 0.93
N ASN A 30 -0.34 -4.43 0.74
CA ASN A 30 0.42 -5.66 0.63
C ASN A 30 0.91 -5.88 -0.81
N ILE A 31 2.17 -6.28 -0.97
CA ILE A 31 2.78 -6.63 -2.25
C ILE A 31 2.06 -7.77 -2.99
N GLN A 32 1.23 -8.54 -2.27
CA GLN A 32 0.36 -9.57 -2.84
C GLN A 32 -0.89 -9.00 -3.52
N GLU A 33 -1.27 -7.76 -3.21
CA GLU A 33 -2.40 -7.08 -3.86
C GLU A 33 -1.98 -6.64 -5.26
N THR A 34 -2.52 -7.36 -6.25
CA THR A 34 -2.09 -7.26 -7.65
C THR A 34 -3.18 -6.79 -8.59
N PHE A 35 -4.38 -7.36 -8.53
CA PHE A 35 -5.49 -6.93 -9.39
C PHE A 35 -6.64 -6.28 -8.60
N GLY A 36 -6.85 -6.71 -7.36
CA GLY A 36 -7.97 -6.21 -6.56
C GLY A 36 -9.33 -6.70 -7.07
N LEU A 37 -9.52 -8.01 -7.12
CA LEU A 37 -10.82 -8.61 -7.42
C LEU A 37 -11.92 -8.14 -6.45
N ALA A 38 -11.62 -8.04 -5.16
CA ALA A 38 -12.62 -7.60 -4.17
C ALA A 38 -13.09 -6.14 -4.40
N PRO A 39 -12.21 -5.16 -4.69
CA PRO A 39 -12.61 -3.85 -5.18
C PRO A 39 -13.50 -3.89 -6.42
N VAL A 40 -13.14 -4.71 -7.42
CA VAL A 40 -13.92 -4.88 -8.67
C VAL A 40 -15.31 -5.47 -8.37
N GLU A 41 -15.42 -6.44 -7.47
CA GLU A 41 -16.70 -6.98 -7.00
C GLU A 41 -17.54 -5.91 -6.30
N GLY A 42 -16.92 -5.06 -5.47
CA GLY A 42 -17.57 -3.89 -4.86
C GLY A 42 -18.10 -2.89 -5.90
N MET A 43 -17.29 -2.56 -6.91
CA MET A 43 -17.71 -1.71 -8.04
C MET A 43 -18.86 -2.35 -8.82
N ALA A 44 -18.80 -3.66 -9.09
CA ALA A 44 -19.86 -4.39 -9.80
C ALA A 44 -21.19 -4.37 -9.04
N ALA A 45 -21.12 -4.41 -7.70
CA ALA A 45 -22.25 -4.26 -6.79
C ALA A 45 -22.79 -2.82 -6.71
N GLY A 46 -22.16 -1.86 -7.37
CA GLY A 46 -22.55 -0.45 -7.34
C GLY A 46 -22.09 0.28 -6.08
N LEU A 47 -21.09 -0.26 -5.36
CA LEU A 47 -20.52 0.40 -4.20
C LEU A 47 -19.39 1.34 -4.63
N PRO A 48 -19.36 2.58 -4.13
CA PRO A 48 -18.17 3.40 -4.25
C PRO A 48 -17.02 2.73 -3.47
N VAL A 49 -15.84 2.69 -4.08
CA VAL A 49 -14.66 2.03 -3.50
C VAL A 49 -13.73 3.04 -2.86
N VAL A 50 -13.27 2.74 -1.64
CA VAL A 50 -12.14 3.40 -1.00
C VAL A 50 -11.01 2.39 -0.85
N ALA A 51 -9.97 2.55 -1.65
CA ALA A 51 -8.81 1.66 -1.64
C ALA A 51 -7.54 2.48 -1.47
N THR A 52 -6.44 1.79 -1.26
CA THR A 52 -5.12 2.41 -1.25
C THR A 52 -4.70 2.69 -2.70
N ASP A 53 -3.94 3.76 -2.91
CA ASP A 53 -3.30 4.08 -4.19
C ASP A 53 -2.07 3.19 -4.36
N TRP A 54 -2.35 1.89 -4.48
CA TRP A 54 -1.42 0.79 -4.59
C TRP A 54 -1.61 0.15 -5.96
N ASN A 55 -0.51 -0.14 -6.68
CA ASN A 55 -0.51 -0.52 -8.11
C ASN A 55 -1.77 -1.27 -8.57
N GLY A 56 -2.05 -2.45 -8.03
CA GLY A 56 -3.16 -3.27 -8.51
C GLY A 56 -4.55 -2.64 -8.41
N PHE A 57 -4.74 -1.75 -7.45
CA PHE A 57 -5.97 -1.00 -7.28
C PHE A 57 -5.99 0.24 -8.17
N ARG A 58 -4.83 0.92 -8.32
CA ARG A 58 -4.64 2.11 -9.15
C ARG A 58 -5.02 1.86 -10.62
N ASP A 59 -4.72 0.67 -11.12
CA ASP A 59 -5.00 0.32 -12.52
C ASP A 59 -6.50 0.11 -12.79
N ASN A 60 -7.26 -0.26 -11.76
CA ASN A 60 -8.69 -0.56 -11.87
C ASN A 60 -9.61 0.53 -11.33
N ILE A 61 -9.11 1.46 -10.51
CA ILE A 61 -9.90 2.48 -9.81
C ILE A 61 -9.40 3.86 -10.22
N ARG A 62 -10.26 4.68 -10.83
CA ARG A 62 -9.94 6.08 -11.12
C ARG A 62 -10.35 6.96 -9.95
N HIS A 63 -9.34 7.56 -9.32
CA HIS A 63 -9.51 8.47 -8.19
C HIS A 63 -10.42 9.65 -8.57
N GLY A 64 -11.47 9.89 -7.79
CA GLY A 64 -12.41 10.99 -7.98
C GLY A 64 -13.52 10.73 -9.02
N GLU A 65 -13.43 9.62 -9.78
CA GLU A 65 -14.45 9.25 -10.77
C GLU A 65 -15.40 8.17 -10.23
N HIS A 66 -14.83 7.03 -9.83
CA HIS A 66 -15.59 5.87 -9.35
C HIS A 66 -14.97 5.21 -8.11
N GLY A 67 -14.01 5.89 -7.51
CA GLY A 67 -13.44 5.49 -6.25
C GLY A 67 -12.49 6.52 -5.70
N PHE A 68 -12.05 6.25 -4.48
CA PHE A 68 -11.12 7.08 -3.75
C PHE A 68 -9.86 6.28 -3.47
N LEU A 69 -8.75 6.74 -4.04
CA LEU A 69 -7.43 6.15 -3.80
C LEU A 69 -6.68 6.93 -2.72
N ILE A 70 -6.28 6.23 -1.67
CA ILE A 70 -5.58 6.78 -0.51
C ILE A 70 -4.08 6.63 -0.72
N PRO A 71 -3.32 7.73 -0.76
CA PRO A 71 -1.92 7.62 -1.11
C PRO A 71 -1.14 6.75 -0.12
N THR A 72 -0.09 6.13 -0.63
CA THR A 72 0.77 5.20 0.11
C THR A 72 2.23 5.59 -0.04
N PHE A 73 3.03 5.25 0.96
CA PHE A 73 4.47 5.43 0.98
C PHE A 73 5.17 4.10 1.16
N GLN A 74 6.33 3.97 0.54
CA GLN A 74 7.29 2.93 0.92
C GLN A 74 8.66 3.54 1.28
N PRO A 75 9.49 2.82 2.05
CA PRO A 75 10.88 3.19 2.29
C PRO A 75 11.75 3.15 1.02
N PRO A 76 12.89 3.85 0.98
CA PRO A 76 13.81 3.76 -0.15
C PRO A 76 14.19 2.34 -0.54
N ASN A 77 14.50 2.13 -1.82
CA ASN A 77 15.14 0.90 -2.29
C ASN A 77 16.42 0.63 -1.47
N GLY A 78 16.71 -0.64 -1.22
CA GLY A 78 17.81 -1.13 -0.40
C GLY A 78 17.41 -1.44 1.05
N THR A 79 16.31 -0.88 1.56
CA THR A 79 15.88 -1.05 2.96
C THR A 79 15.31 -2.45 3.27
N GLY A 80 14.90 -3.21 2.25
CA GLY A 80 14.36 -4.56 2.39
C GLY A 80 15.37 -5.67 2.06
N ALA A 81 16.63 -5.34 1.79
CA ALA A 81 17.67 -6.32 1.49
C ALA A 81 17.84 -7.36 2.61
N GLY A 82 17.66 -6.96 3.88
CA GLY A 82 17.69 -7.88 5.02
C GLY A 82 16.53 -8.88 5.02
N LEU A 83 15.37 -8.53 4.47
CA LEU A 83 14.25 -9.46 4.31
C LEU A 83 14.56 -10.50 3.25
N ALA A 84 15.06 -10.05 2.08
CA ALA A 84 15.44 -10.94 0.99
C ALA A 84 16.53 -11.94 1.42
N TYR A 85 17.55 -11.45 2.13
CA TYR A 85 18.61 -12.30 2.68
C TYR A 85 18.08 -13.27 3.74
N GLY A 86 17.28 -12.80 4.69
CA GLY A 86 16.72 -13.64 5.74
C GLY A 86 15.87 -14.78 5.19
N HIS A 87 15.08 -14.51 4.15
CA HIS A 87 14.25 -15.53 3.50
C HIS A 87 15.10 -16.55 2.74
N ASP A 88 16.07 -16.09 1.93
CA ASP A 88 17.00 -16.96 1.20
C ASP A 88 17.84 -17.83 2.13
N ALA A 89 18.21 -17.32 3.30
CA ALA A 89 18.96 -18.04 4.34
C ALA A 89 18.08 -18.95 5.23
N GLY A 90 16.76 -18.98 5.03
CA GLY A 90 15.81 -19.75 5.85
C GLY A 90 15.68 -19.23 7.30
N LEU A 91 16.13 -18.01 7.58
CA LEU A 91 15.98 -17.35 8.88
C LEU A 91 14.56 -16.81 9.10
N ILE A 92 13.85 -16.54 8.01
CA ILE A 92 12.44 -16.18 8.02
C ILE A 92 11.72 -16.99 6.94
N ASP A 93 10.48 -17.37 7.19
CA ASP A 93 9.66 -18.08 6.21
C ASP A 93 9.03 -17.11 5.20
N TYR A 94 8.26 -17.68 4.27
CA TYR A 94 7.56 -16.92 3.25
C TYR A 94 6.59 -15.90 3.86
N ASP A 95 5.79 -16.29 4.86
CA ASP A 95 4.80 -15.42 5.51
C ASP A 95 5.47 -14.21 6.18
N HIS A 96 6.66 -14.40 6.75
CA HIS A 96 7.50 -13.31 7.24
C HIS A 96 8.00 -12.41 6.11
N TYR A 97 8.42 -12.99 4.98
CA TYR A 97 8.91 -12.23 3.84
C TYR A 97 7.82 -11.34 3.21
N ILE A 98 6.59 -11.85 3.05
CA ILE A 98 5.46 -11.08 2.48
C ILE A 98 4.74 -10.21 3.51
N GLY A 99 4.72 -10.61 4.78
CA GLY A 99 3.99 -9.92 5.85
C GLY A 99 4.75 -8.73 6.45
N ARG A 100 6.08 -8.68 6.30
CA ARG A 100 6.90 -7.56 6.81
C ARG A 100 6.85 -6.31 5.93
N PRO A 101 6.98 -6.34 4.59
CA PRO A 101 6.90 -5.16 3.73
C PRO A 101 5.71 -4.25 4.02
N PRO A 102 4.46 -4.74 4.20
CA PRO A 102 3.32 -3.91 4.57
C PRO A 102 3.48 -3.18 5.92
N ASN A 103 4.28 -3.72 6.84
CA ASN A 103 4.58 -3.08 8.13
C ASN A 103 5.72 -2.06 8.04
N MET A 104 6.48 -2.08 6.93
CA MET A 104 7.53 -1.11 6.63
C MET A 104 7.14 -0.16 5.51
N SER A 105 6.02 -0.35 4.81
CA SER A 105 5.31 0.70 4.09
C SER A 105 4.39 1.46 5.03
N ALA A 106 4.13 2.71 4.69
CA ALA A 106 3.17 3.54 5.41
C ALA A 106 2.06 3.92 4.45
N LEU A 107 0.83 3.47 4.72
CA LEU A 107 -0.35 4.15 4.19
C LEU A 107 -0.32 5.62 4.64
N ILE A 108 -0.83 6.57 3.85
CA ILE A 108 -1.23 7.88 4.41
C ILE A 108 -2.38 7.60 5.38
N THR A 109 -2.03 7.26 6.60
CA THR A 109 -2.95 6.82 7.65
C THR A 109 -3.41 7.95 8.53
N GLN A 110 -3.01 9.22 8.28
CA GLN A 110 -3.51 10.36 9.03
C GLN A 110 -5.02 10.18 9.20
N ARG A 111 -5.44 9.76 10.40
CA ARG A 111 -6.79 9.23 10.71
C ARG A 111 -7.89 10.20 10.28
N GLN A 112 -7.50 11.48 10.26
CA GLN A 112 -8.24 12.64 9.78
C GLN A 112 -8.56 12.61 8.28
N HIS A 113 -7.71 12.08 7.39
CA HIS A 113 -8.05 11.91 5.98
C HIS A 113 -9.13 10.85 5.78
N TRP A 114 -9.04 9.70 6.44
CA TRP A 114 -10.04 8.63 6.32
C TRP A 114 -11.43 9.10 6.73
N ARG A 115 -11.55 9.73 7.91
CA ARG A 115 -12.84 10.19 8.42
C ARG A 115 -13.43 11.31 7.57
N LEU A 116 -12.64 12.32 7.23
CA LEU A 116 -13.12 13.45 6.43
C LEU A 116 -13.55 13.00 5.03
N ARG A 117 -12.79 12.08 4.40
CA ARG A 117 -13.06 11.61 3.03
C ARG A 117 -14.23 10.63 2.98
N LEU A 118 -14.38 9.74 3.96
CA LEU A 118 -15.57 8.91 4.09
C LEU A 118 -16.82 9.78 4.32
N CYS A 119 -16.75 10.82 5.16
CA CYS A 119 -17.85 11.77 5.34
C CYS A 119 -18.21 12.50 4.03
N LEU A 120 -17.22 12.99 3.28
CA LEU A 120 -17.47 13.65 1.99
C LEU A 120 -18.10 12.71 0.94
N MET A 121 -17.71 11.43 0.93
CA MET A 121 -18.30 10.44 0.04
C MET A 121 -19.76 10.14 0.38
N MET A 122 -20.08 10.02 1.66
CA MET A 122 -21.44 9.72 2.11
C MET A 122 -22.44 10.84 1.84
N GLU A 123 -22.01 12.10 1.78
CA GLU A 123 -22.93 13.23 1.62
C GLU A 123 -23.23 13.58 0.15
N ASN A 124 -22.32 13.35 -0.80
CA ASN A 124 -22.44 13.96 -2.13
C ASN A 124 -22.25 13.03 -3.34
N PHE A 125 -21.55 11.89 -3.18
CA PHE A 125 -21.03 11.16 -4.36
C PHE A 125 -21.24 9.64 -4.34
N ALA A 126 -21.65 9.06 -3.22
CA ALA A 126 -21.73 7.60 -3.07
C ALA A 126 -22.51 6.90 -4.20
N HIS A 127 -23.70 7.40 -4.54
CA HIS A 127 -24.50 6.84 -5.63
C HIS A 127 -23.89 7.05 -7.02
N THR A 128 -23.40 8.26 -7.30
CA THR A 128 -22.81 8.60 -8.60
C THR A 128 -21.55 7.79 -8.87
N TRP A 129 -20.66 7.69 -7.88
CA TRP A 129 -19.43 6.91 -7.98
C TRP A 129 -19.71 5.41 -8.01
N GLY A 130 -20.70 4.94 -7.26
CA GLY A 130 -21.17 3.55 -7.33
C GLY A 130 -21.65 3.17 -8.73
N ALA A 131 -22.49 4.02 -9.34
CA ALA A 131 -22.98 3.82 -10.71
C ALA A 131 -21.84 3.89 -11.74
N ALA A 132 -20.94 4.86 -11.63
CA ALA A 132 -19.78 4.99 -12.50
C ALA A 132 -18.85 3.77 -12.40
N GLY A 133 -18.63 3.24 -11.19
CA GLY A 133 -17.86 2.03 -10.96
C GLY A 133 -18.51 0.81 -11.59
N GLN A 134 -19.81 0.65 -11.43
CA GLN A 134 -20.55 -0.44 -12.06
C GLN A 134 -20.49 -0.37 -13.59
N GLN A 135 -20.61 0.83 -14.15
CA GLN A 135 -20.46 1.06 -15.59
C GLN A 135 -19.05 0.66 -16.08
N TYR A 136 -18.00 1.13 -15.40
CA TYR A 136 -16.62 0.80 -15.72
C TYR A 136 -16.38 -0.72 -15.76
N VAL A 137 -16.87 -1.45 -14.74
CA VAL A 137 -16.74 -2.91 -14.71
C VAL A 137 -17.41 -3.56 -15.93
N ARG A 138 -18.65 -3.17 -16.27
CA ARG A 138 -19.37 -3.75 -17.41
C ARG A 138 -18.67 -3.49 -18.74
N GLU A 139 -18.07 -2.31 -18.89
CA GLU A 139 -17.42 -1.90 -20.13
C GLU A 139 -16.00 -2.47 -20.29
N HIS A 140 -15.27 -2.67 -19.19
CA HIS A 140 -13.82 -2.97 -19.26
C HIS A 140 -13.43 -4.31 -18.62
N LEU A 141 -14.13 -4.73 -17.57
CA LEU A 141 -13.73 -5.84 -16.71
C LEU A 141 -14.68 -7.06 -16.78
N ASP A 142 -15.73 -6.99 -17.60
CA ASP A 142 -16.59 -8.13 -17.86
C ASP A 142 -15.86 -9.18 -18.73
N TRP A 143 -16.11 -10.46 -18.44
CA TRP A 143 -15.49 -11.57 -19.16
C TRP A 143 -15.74 -11.52 -20.67
N SER A 144 -16.91 -11.02 -21.11
CA SER A 144 -17.21 -10.86 -22.54
C SER A 144 -16.24 -9.90 -23.24
N HIS A 145 -15.80 -8.83 -22.56
CA HIS A 145 -14.79 -7.89 -23.05
C HIS A 145 -13.38 -8.46 -22.94
N ILE A 146 -13.02 -8.99 -21.77
CA ILE A 146 -11.67 -9.51 -21.49
C ILE A 146 -11.31 -10.65 -22.46
N ILE A 147 -12.22 -11.61 -22.67
CA ILE A 147 -11.97 -12.75 -23.58
C ILE A 147 -11.75 -12.25 -25.01
N GLY A 148 -12.47 -11.20 -25.44
CA GLY A 148 -12.26 -10.56 -26.73
C GLY A 148 -10.84 -10.01 -26.88
N GLN A 149 -10.35 -9.29 -25.87
CA GLN A 149 -9.00 -8.71 -25.86
C GLN A 149 -7.91 -9.78 -25.88
N TYR A 150 -8.06 -10.87 -25.11
CA TYR A 150 -7.12 -11.99 -25.14
C TYR A 150 -7.03 -12.63 -26.52
N LYS A 151 -8.17 -12.85 -27.19
CA LYS A 151 -8.18 -13.40 -28.55
C LYS A 151 -7.46 -12.48 -29.53
N ALA A 152 -7.69 -11.17 -29.46
CA ALA A 152 -7.00 -10.19 -30.29
C ALA A 152 -5.48 -10.19 -30.03
N LEU A 153 -5.07 -10.21 -28.76
CA LEU A 153 -3.65 -10.28 -28.37
C LEU A 153 -2.99 -11.56 -28.90
N PHE A 154 -3.66 -12.71 -28.89
CA PHE A 154 -3.11 -13.94 -29.44
C PHE A 154 -2.89 -13.86 -30.95
N VAL A 155 -3.81 -13.23 -31.69
CA VAL A 155 -3.64 -12.98 -33.13
C VAL A 155 -2.43 -12.06 -33.37
N GLU A 156 -2.32 -10.97 -32.62
CA GLU A 156 -1.20 -10.03 -32.72
C GLU A 156 0.14 -10.70 -32.41
N LEU A 157 0.23 -11.42 -31.29
CA LEU A 157 1.45 -12.13 -30.89
C LEU A 157 1.84 -13.22 -31.89
N ALA A 158 0.87 -13.88 -32.52
CA ALA A 158 1.13 -14.83 -33.60
C ALA A 158 1.72 -14.14 -34.84
N ALA A 159 1.18 -12.99 -35.23
CA ALA A 159 1.72 -12.18 -36.32
C ALA A 159 3.15 -11.71 -36.02
N ASN A 160 3.38 -11.17 -34.82
CA ASN A 160 4.72 -10.75 -34.37
C ASN A 160 5.72 -11.90 -34.39
N ARG A 161 5.33 -13.09 -33.90
CA ARG A 161 6.18 -14.29 -33.91
C ARG A 161 6.55 -14.75 -35.32
N SER A 162 5.67 -14.55 -36.31
CA SER A 162 5.91 -15.00 -37.68
C SER A 162 7.04 -14.24 -38.38
N VAL A 163 7.32 -13.01 -37.96
CA VAL A 163 8.34 -12.13 -38.55
C VAL A 163 9.54 -11.86 -37.64
N ALA A 164 9.41 -12.15 -36.34
CA ALA A 164 10.47 -11.93 -35.38
C ALA A 164 11.63 -12.93 -35.58
N GLN A 165 12.87 -12.42 -35.63
CA GLN A 165 14.05 -13.26 -35.51
C GLN A 165 14.20 -13.73 -34.06
N GLN A 166 14.46 -15.02 -33.87
CA GLN A 166 14.78 -15.55 -32.54
C GLN A 166 16.05 -14.89 -32.02
N SER A 167 15.92 -14.18 -30.91
CA SER A 167 17.06 -13.72 -30.13
C SER A 167 16.82 -14.08 -28.67
N SER A 168 17.83 -14.66 -28.04
CA SER A 168 17.88 -14.87 -26.60
C SER A 168 19.03 -14.03 -26.05
N PRO A 169 18.87 -12.70 -25.97
CA PRO A 169 19.86 -11.88 -25.28
C PRO A 169 19.93 -12.37 -23.82
N SER A 170 21.15 -12.62 -23.35
CA SER A 170 21.40 -12.93 -21.94
C SER A 170 21.14 -11.66 -21.13
N ILE A 171 19.89 -11.45 -20.74
CA ILE A 171 19.43 -10.29 -19.95
C ILE A 171 19.62 -10.50 -18.43
N TRP A 172 20.05 -11.68 -18.00
CA TRP A 172 20.27 -12.01 -16.59
C TRP A 172 21.66 -11.61 -16.11
N ALA A 173 22.04 -10.35 -16.35
CA ALA A 173 23.26 -9.79 -15.81
C ALA A 173 23.04 -9.25 -14.38
N ALA A 174 23.88 -9.73 -13.46
CA ALA A 174 24.27 -9.17 -12.16
C ALA A 174 23.38 -9.30 -10.90
N GLN A 175 22.12 -9.77 -10.95
CA GLN A 175 21.34 -9.99 -9.73
C GLN A 175 20.76 -11.41 -9.63
N ARG A 176 20.97 -12.05 -8.47
CA ARG A 176 20.31 -13.33 -8.14
C ARG A 176 18.82 -13.05 -7.96
N SER A 177 17.99 -13.61 -8.84
CA SER A 177 16.52 -13.47 -8.80
C SER A 177 15.90 -13.91 -7.47
N THR A 178 16.57 -14.78 -6.71
CA THR A 178 16.12 -15.26 -5.39
C THR A 178 16.37 -14.26 -4.24
N ARG A 179 17.09 -13.15 -4.49
CA ARG A 179 17.54 -12.22 -3.44
C ARG A 179 17.18 -10.76 -3.73
N GLN A 180 16.07 -10.53 -4.41
CA GLN A 180 15.66 -9.16 -4.74
C GLN A 180 15.04 -8.49 -3.51
N ASP A 181 15.46 -7.25 -3.26
CA ASP A 181 14.83 -6.39 -2.27
C ASP A 181 13.37 -6.13 -2.66
N PRO A 182 12.37 -6.44 -1.81
CA PRO A 182 10.97 -6.23 -2.14
C PRO A 182 10.64 -4.77 -2.45
N PHE A 183 11.30 -3.78 -1.84
CA PHE A 183 11.03 -2.37 -2.15
C PHE A 183 11.63 -1.93 -3.49
N ALA A 184 12.65 -2.63 -3.97
CA ALA A 184 13.18 -2.45 -5.32
C ALA A 184 12.29 -3.15 -6.36
N LEU A 185 11.87 -4.39 -6.08
CA LEU A 185 11.03 -5.19 -6.98
C LEU A 185 9.65 -4.54 -7.18
N PHE A 186 9.02 -4.08 -6.10
CA PHE A 186 7.69 -3.47 -6.11
C PHE A 186 7.75 -1.94 -6.06
N SER A 187 8.83 -1.34 -6.58
CA SER A 187 9.08 0.09 -6.39
C SER A 187 8.08 1.02 -7.09
N THR A 188 7.20 0.50 -7.93
CA THR A 188 6.11 1.21 -8.62
C THR A 188 4.76 1.11 -7.90
N TYR A 189 4.67 0.26 -6.87
CA TYR A 189 3.43 0.00 -6.14
C TYR A 189 2.92 1.18 -5.32
N PRO A 190 3.73 1.84 -4.47
CA PRO A 190 3.25 2.94 -3.65
C PRO A 190 2.99 4.20 -4.47
N THR A 191 2.32 5.20 -3.88
CA THR A 191 2.21 6.54 -4.48
C THR A 191 3.53 7.29 -4.43
N PHE A 192 4.23 7.17 -3.30
CA PHE A 192 5.41 7.96 -2.99
C PHE A 192 6.50 7.08 -2.39
N LYS A 193 7.75 7.50 -2.58
CA LYS A 193 8.91 6.94 -1.89
C LYS A 193 9.35 7.93 -0.84
N VAL A 194 9.59 7.44 0.37
CA VAL A 194 10.19 8.24 1.42
C VAL A 194 11.64 8.52 1.04
N ASP A 195 12.08 9.75 1.19
CA ASP A 195 13.46 10.18 0.94
C ASP A 195 13.92 11.20 1.99
N ALA A 196 15.13 11.72 1.82
CA ALA A 196 15.69 12.70 2.74
C ALA A 196 14.92 14.05 2.74
N GLN A 197 14.17 14.37 1.69
CA GLN A 197 13.42 15.63 1.55
C GLN A 197 12.00 15.55 2.11
N THR A 198 11.50 14.33 2.30
CA THR A 198 10.21 14.05 2.94
C THR A 198 10.17 14.69 4.33
N TRP A 199 9.11 15.42 4.63
CA TRP A 199 8.89 16.06 5.92
C TRP A 199 8.25 15.07 6.90
N VAL A 200 8.71 15.13 8.15
CA VAL A 200 8.22 14.33 9.26
C VAL A 200 7.88 15.22 10.46
N GLU A 201 6.81 14.87 11.15
CA GLU A 201 6.35 15.53 12.38
C GLU A 201 5.85 14.48 13.38
N ALA A 202 6.18 14.63 14.66
CA ALA A 202 5.73 13.70 15.69
C ALA A 202 4.25 13.91 16.02
N CYS A 203 3.49 12.81 16.09
CA CYS A 203 2.10 12.76 16.52
C CYS A 203 1.96 11.92 17.81
N GLY A 204 0.87 12.10 18.55
CA GLY A 204 0.62 11.37 19.81
C GLY A 204 1.69 11.63 20.87
N ASN A 205 1.92 10.67 21.77
CA ASN A 205 2.97 10.66 22.79
C ASN A 205 3.58 9.25 22.98
N GLU A 206 4.55 9.10 23.90
CA GLU A 206 5.21 7.80 24.16
C GLU A 206 4.23 6.72 24.66
N ALA A 207 3.23 7.09 25.47
CA ALA A 207 2.23 6.15 25.95
C ALA A 207 1.35 5.65 24.79
N ASP A 208 1.07 6.50 23.80
CA ASP A 208 0.38 6.11 22.57
C ASP A 208 1.21 5.12 21.75
N LEU A 209 2.51 5.40 21.59
CA LEU A 209 3.44 4.51 20.89
C LEU A 209 3.50 3.13 21.56
N LYS A 210 3.68 3.10 22.89
CA LYS A 210 3.71 1.85 23.66
C LYS A 210 2.41 1.07 23.54
N ARG A 211 1.27 1.75 23.62
CA ARG A 211 -0.05 1.12 23.49
C ARG A 211 -0.24 0.53 22.10
N GLU A 212 0.03 1.28 21.04
CA GLU A 212 -0.08 0.79 19.65
C GLU A 212 0.85 -0.41 19.41
N HIS A 213 2.09 -0.33 19.89
CA HIS A 213 3.05 -1.44 19.81
C HIS A 213 2.58 -2.68 20.59
N GLN A 214 1.77 -2.54 21.64
CA GLN A 214 1.22 -3.67 22.39
C GLN A 214 -0.07 -4.22 21.77
N SER A 215 -0.91 -3.36 21.19
CA SER A 215 -2.25 -3.72 20.70
C SER A 215 -2.28 -4.14 19.23
N SER A 216 -1.28 -3.74 18.42
CA SER A 216 -1.23 -4.18 17.03
C SER A 216 -1.03 -5.69 17.01
N GLY A 217 -1.96 -6.50 16.49
CA GLY A 217 -1.75 -7.95 16.29
C GLY A 217 -0.49 -8.29 15.47
N ASN A 218 0.12 -7.25 14.87
CA ASN A 218 1.44 -7.22 14.27
C ASN A 218 2.61 -7.07 15.24
N VAL A 219 2.45 -7.16 16.58
CA VAL A 219 3.58 -7.08 17.54
C VAL A 219 4.67 -8.09 17.19
N VAL A 220 4.28 -9.30 16.78
CA VAL A 220 5.20 -10.36 16.34
C VAL A 220 6.05 -9.90 15.16
N TRP A 221 5.47 -9.14 14.23
CA TRP A 221 6.14 -8.63 13.04
C TRP A 221 6.94 -7.35 13.33
N ALA A 222 6.38 -6.40 14.07
CA ALA A 222 6.97 -5.11 14.38
C ALA A 222 8.20 -5.24 15.31
N ALA A 223 8.12 -6.06 16.36
CA ALA A 223 9.25 -6.32 17.25
C ALA A 223 10.42 -7.01 16.54
N SER A 224 10.15 -7.71 15.43
CA SER A 224 11.18 -8.33 14.58
C SER A 224 11.85 -7.34 13.62
N MET A 225 11.32 -6.11 13.49
CA MET A 225 11.82 -5.08 12.57
C MET A 225 12.59 -3.96 13.29
N VAL A 226 12.01 -3.38 14.35
CA VAL A 226 12.64 -2.33 15.17
C VAL A 226 12.21 -2.52 16.62
N ALA A 227 13.15 -2.52 17.55
CA ALA A 227 12.83 -2.70 18.96
C ALA A 227 12.11 -1.46 19.52
N LEU A 228 11.12 -1.67 20.40
CA LEU A 228 10.36 -0.59 21.04
C LEU A 228 11.24 0.54 21.63
N PRO A 229 12.36 0.27 22.35
CA PRO A 229 13.22 1.35 22.85
C PRO A 229 13.79 2.23 21.74
N GLN A 230 14.12 1.66 20.57
CA GLN A 230 14.62 2.40 19.41
C GLN A 230 13.52 3.25 18.79
N MET A 231 12.29 2.74 18.70
CA MET A 231 11.14 3.52 18.24
C MET A 231 10.85 4.71 19.16
N VAL A 232 10.91 4.52 20.48
CA VAL A 232 10.73 5.60 21.48
C VAL A 232 11.80 6.67 21.34
N GLN A 233 13.07 6.27 21.20
CA GLN A 233 14.18 7.21 20.97
C GLN A 233 13.98 8.02 19.69
N LEU A 234 13.61 7.37 18.59
CA LEU A 234 13.38 8.01 17.31
C LEU A 234 12.18 8.98 17.37
N HIS A 235 11.08 8.58 18.00
CA HIS A 235 9.90 9.43 18.19
C HIS A 235 10.21 10.66 19.04
N SER A 236 10.97 10.49 20.12
CA SER A 236 11.44 11.58 20.98
C SER A 236 12.37 12.55 20.24
N LEU A 237 13.25 12.02 19.39
CA LEU A 237 14.13 12.81 18.54
C LEU A 237 13.34 13.67 17.54
N ILE A 238 12.32 13.10 16.90
CA ILE A 238 11.45 13.83 15.96
C ILE A 238 10.67 14.90 16.72
N ARG A 239 10.09 14.55 17.88
CA ARG A 239 9.33 15.50 18.71
C ARG A 239 10.18 16.69 19.17
N SER A 240 11.39 16.43 19.66
CA SER A 240 12.30 17.48 20.12
C SER A 240 12.86 18.34 18.98
N THR A 241 13.02 17.77 17.78
CA THR A 241 13.46 18.53 16.59
C THR A 241 12.33 19.38 16.01
N GLY A 242 11.07 19.00 16.23
CA GLY A 242 9.91 19.60 15.58
C GLY A 242 9.75 19.12 14.13
N LYS A 243 8.80 19.70 13.41
CA LYS A 243 8.58 19.40 11.98
C LYS A 243 9.85 19.69 11.18
N CYS A 244 10.41 18.65 10.57
CA CYS A 244 11.69 18.73 9.85
C CYS A 244 11.73 17.75 8.68
N GLN A 245 12.76 17.82 7.85
CA GLN A 245 13.02 16.83 6.82
C GLN A 245 13.63 15.56 7.44
N ILE A 246 13.30 14.40 6.88
CA ILE A 246 13.83 13.10 7.33
C ILE A 246 15.35 13.09 7.30
N GLY A 247 16.00 13.75 6.32
CA GLY A 247 17.46 13.88 6.27
C GLY A 247 18.06 14.47 7.56
N THR A 248 17.37 15.43 8.21
CA THR A 248 17.79 15.99 9.50
C THR A 248 17.78 14.94 10.61
N ILE A 249 16.78 14.06 10.63
CA ILE A 249 16.70 12.95 11.60
C ILE A 249 17.75 11.89 11.30
N LEU A 250 17.91 11.51 10.02
CA LEU A 250 18.89 10.51 9.60
C LEU A 250 20.35 10.92 9.86
N SER A 251 20.65 12.23 9.81
CA SER A 251 21.98 12.75 10.16
C SER A 251 22.36 12.56 11.64
N LYS A 252 21.38 12.27 12.51
CA LYS A 252 21.56 12.11 13.96
C LYS A 252 21.58 10.64 14.40
N VAL A 253 21.46 9.69 13.48
CA VAL A 253 21.58 8.25 13.75
C VAL A 253 22.82 7.69 13.04
N THR A 254 23.33 6.55 13.50
CA THR A 254 24.49 5.93 12.83
C THR A 254 24.10 5.35 11.47
N GLN A 255 25.07 5.16 10.57
CA GLN A 255 24.83 4.57 9.25
C GLN A 255 24.16 3.19 9.33
N GLU A 256 24.52 2.38 10.33
CA GLU A 256 23.92 1.07 10.60
C GLU A 256 22.48 1.16 11.13
N GLN A 257 22.08 2.31 11.67
CA GLN A 257 20.74 2.55 12.19
C GLN A 257 19.80 3.14 11.15
N VAL A 258 20.30 3.71 10.04
CA VAL A 258 19.49 4.38 9.01
C VAL A 258 18.34 3.51 8.51
N VAL A 259 18.61 2.26 8.13
CA VAL A 259 17.56 1.35 7.64
C VAL A 259 16.52 1.08 8.72
N ARG A 260 16.95 0.80 9.96
CA ARG A 260 16.04 0.61 11.10
C ARG A 260 15.22 1.86 11.40
N ALA A 261 15.82 3.04 11.30
CA ALA A 261 15.13 4.30 11.51
C ALA A 261 14.05 4.54 10.44
N LEU A 262 14.36 4.30 9.17
CA LEU A 262 13.39 4.39 8.07
C LEU A 262 12.23 3.40 8.25
N ASN A 263 12.52 2.17 8.65
CA ASN A 263 11.50 1.15 8.92
C ASN A 263 10.61 1.53 10.11
N GLY A 264 11.21 2.06 11.18
CA GLY A 264 10.50 2.55 12.35
C GLY A 264 9.63 3.78 12.03
N LEU A 265 10.12 4.70 11.18
CA LEU A 265 9.35 5.83 10.68
C LEU A 265 8.11 5.39 9.92
N ALA A 266 8.23 4.40 9.03
CA ALA A 266 7.09 3.92 8.27
C ALA A 266 6.05 3.22 9.14
N TRP A 267 6.49 2.37 10.08
CA TRP A 267 5.59 1.75 11.05
C TRP A 267 4.88 2.82 11.90
N MET A 268 5.62 3.77 12.48
CA MET A 268 5.03 4.86 13.26
C MET A 268 4.08 5.72 12.44
N ALA A 269 4.38 5.95 11.15
CA ALA A 269 3.49 6.67 10.26
C ALA A 269 2.18 5.91 10.10
N LYS A 270 2.24 4.61 9.79
CA LYS A 270 1.07 3.73 9.69
C LYS A 270 0.19 3.77 10.95
N HIS A 271 0.79 3.84 12.12
CA HIS A 271 0.10 3.91 13.41
C HIS A 271 -0.27 5.33 13.87
N ASN A 272 -0.18 6.36 13.02
CA ASN A 272 -0.48 7.76 13.36
C ASN A 272 0.38 8.35 14.49
N LEU A 273 1.59 7.83 14.68
CA LEU A 273 2.57 8.29 15.67
C LEU A 273 3.56 9.29 15.07
N VAL A 274 3.69 9.31 13.74
CA VAL A 274 4.33 10.39 12.99
C VAL A 274 3.49 10.74 11.77
N ALA A 275 3.52 11.99 11.33
CA ALA A 275 2.93 12.43 10.08
C ALA A 275 4.04 12.61 9.04
N LEU A 276 3.84 12.04 7.86
CA LEU A 276 4.68 12.26 6.69
C LEU A 276 3.99 13.24 5.75
N SER A 277 4.75 14.17 5.18
CA SER A 277 4.27 15.12 4.17
C SER A 277 5.38 15.47 3.18
N TRP A 278 4.98 15.93 2.02
CA TRP A 278 5.88 16.59 1.07
C TRP A 278 5.47 18.06 0.97
N GLN A 279 6.42 18.94 0.70
CA GLN A 279 6.13 20.20 0.04
C GLN A 279 6.57 20.05 -1.41
N PRO A 280 5.74 19.51 -2.33
CA PRO A 280 5.99 19.70 -3.73
C PRO A 280 5.48 21.10 -4.11
N ALA A 281 6.30 21.86 -4.84
CA ALA A 281 5.72 22.84 -5.74
C ALA A 281 4.73 22.10 -6.65
N GLN A 282 3.45 22.48 -6.60
CA GLN A 282 2.39 22.13 -7.57
C GLN A 282 2.44 20.69 -8.12
N SER A 283 1.82 19.73 -7.42
CA SER A 283 1.35 18.51 -8.08
C SER A 283 -0.14 18.64 -8.41
N ASP A 284 -0.49 18.56 -9.69
CA ASP A 284 -1.85 18.67 -10.25
C ASP A 284 -2.85 17.59 -9.79
N ARG A 285 -2.51 16.78 -8.79
CA ARG A 285 -3.47 15.90 -8.11
C ARG A 285 -3.96 16.62 -6.86
N PRO A 286 -5.21 17.13 -6.82
CA PRO A 286 -5.76 17.64 -5.59
C PRO A 286 -5.74 16.52 -4.54
N LEU A 287 -5.24 16.87 -3.35
CA LEU A 287 -5.23 16.00 -2.18
C LEU A 287 -6.65 15.56 -1.82
#